data_AF-A0A9P1FMJ9-F1
#
_entry.id   AF-A0A9P1FMJ9-F1
#
_cell.length_a   1.000
_cell.length_b   1.000
_cell.length_c   1.000
_cell.angle_alpha   90.00
_cell.angle_beta   90.00
_cell.angle_gamma   90.00
#
_symmetry.space_group_name_H-M   'P 1'
#
loop_
_entity.id
_entity.type
_entity.pdbx_description
1 polymer ?
#
loop_
_entity_poly.entity_id
_entity_poly.type
_entity_poly.pdbx_seq_one_letter_code
_entity_poly.pdbx_strand_id
1 'polypeptide(L)'
;MAVVSFFWKLHAKKRQEAKSEHKHMHNLEKQKRQLRQFLKEHGFDSEDVNATKMSVCGLMKSFPLHQAAKEERFDMLLLLLQFGADPQKKDSYGRSVYHYVTSRDFEQHMRLIHLKASVSGFESL
;
A
#
# COMPACT_ATOMS: atom_id res chain seq x y z
N MET A 1 -43.59 -20.58 11.11
CA MET A 1 -42.88 -20.56 9.80
C MET A 1 -41.87 -19.40 9.63
N ALA A 2 -42.04 -18.23 10.26
CA ALA A 2 -41.12 -17.10 10.09
C ALA A 2 -39.72 -17.30 10.72
N VAL A 3 -39.65 -17.92 11.91
CA VAL A 3 -38.40 -18.09 12.68
C VAL A 3 -37.34 -18.90 11.91
N VAL A 4 -37.73 -20.00 11.25
CA VAL A 4 -36.81 -20.85 10.46
C VAL A 4 -36.26 -20.11 9.24
N SER A 5 -37.09 -19.29 8.57
CA SER A 5 -36.65 -18.47 7.42
C SER A 5 -35.69 -17.34 7.82
N PHE A 6 -35.86 -16.79 9.02
CA PHE A 6 -34.97 -15.78 9.59
C PHE A 6 -33.61 -16.39 9.95
N PHE A 7 -33.61 -17.57 10.60
CA PHE A 7 -32.39 -18.33 10.85
C PHE A 7 -31.67 -18.68 9.54
N TRP A 8 -32.37 -19.11 8.49
CA TRP A 8 -31.74 -19.41 7.20
C TRP A 8 -31.14 -18.17 6.52
N LYS A 9 -31.83 -17.02 6.54
CA LYS A 9 -31.30 -15.74 6.05
C LYS A 9 -30.08 -15.27 6.85
N LEU A 10 -30.10 -15.43 8.17
CA LEU A 10 -28.98 -15.09 9.04
C LEU A 10 -27.76 -15.99 8.78
N HIS A 11 -27.97 -17.30 8.63
CA HIS A 11 -26.91 -18.24 8.27
C HIS A 11 -26.37 -18.01 6.85
N ALA A 12 -27.22 -17.64 5.89
CA ALA A 12 -26.80 -17.33 4.53
C ALA A 12 -25.95 -16.06 4.48
N LYS A 13 -26.33 -15.01 5.22
CA LYS A 13 -25.57 -13.76 5.35
C LYS A 13 -24.19 -13.99 5.96
N LYS A 14 -24.12 -14.66 7.12
CA LYS A 14 -22.84 -15.01 7.77
C LYS A 14 -21.92 -15.84 6.86
N ARG A 15 -22.49 -16.75 6.06
CA ARG A 15 -21.73 -17.54 5.06
C ARG A 15 -21.21 -16.70 3.89
N GLN A 16 -21.90 -15.63 3.50
CA GLN A 16 -21.42 -14.72 2.46
C GLN A 16 -20.33 -13.80 2.99
N GLU A 17 -20.51 -13.25 4.19
CA GLU A 17 -19.52 -12.41 4.87
C GLU A 17 -18.19 -13.15 5.05
N ALA A 18 -18.22 -14.38 5.57
CA ALA A 18 -17.02 -15.20 5.71
C ALA A 18 -16.31 -15.48 4.37
N LYS A 19 -17.07 -15.65 3.27
CA LYS A 19 -16.49 -15.83 1.93
C LYS A 19 -15.84 -14.55 1.41
N SER A 20 -16.46 -13.38 1.63
CA SER A 20 -15.87 -12.09 1.26
C SER A 20 -14.63 -11.77 2.08
N GLU A 21 -14.65 -12.05 3.39
CA GLU A 21 -13.52 -11.85 4.30
C GLU A 21 -12.35 -12.75 3.89
N HIS A 22 -12.59 -14.04 3.66
CA HIS A 22 -11.54 -14.96 3.22
C HIS A 22 -10.96 -14.54 1.85
N LYS A 23 -11.81 -14.09 0.92
CA LYS A 23 -11.34 -13.57 -0.38
C LYS A 23 -10.51 -12.30 -0.21
N HIS A 24 -10.94 -11.40 0.67
CA HIS A 24 -10.22 -10.18 1.00
C HIS A 24 -8.87 -10.48 1.64
N MET A 25 -8.83 -11.36 2.64
CA MET A 25 -7.62 -11.84 3.31
C MET A 25 -6.64 -12.49 2.34
N HIS A 26 -7.11 -13.41 1.50
CA HIS A 26 -6.28 -14.04 0.47
C HIS A 26 -5.70 -13.00 -0.52
N ASN A 27 -6.48 -11.98 -0.89
CA ASN A 27 -5.98 -10.89 -1.73
C ASN A 27 -4.93 -10.04 -1.00
N LEU A 28 -5.15 -9.71 0.27
CA LEU A 28 -4.22 -8.96 1.11
C LEU A 28 -2.91 -9.72 1.32
N GLU A 29 -2.98 -11.04 1.52
CA GLU A 29 -1.79 -11.90 1.62
C GLU A 29 -1.00 -11.93 0.31
N LYS A 30 -1.69 -12.03 -0.83
CA LYS A 30 -1.07 -11.92 -2.15
C LYS A 30 -0.36 -10.59 -2.31
N GLN A 31 -1.00 -9.50 -1.92
CA GLN A 31 -0.43 -8.16 -1.89
C GLN A 31 0.81 -8.09 -0.99
N LYS A 32 0.72 -8.50 0.30
CA LYS A 32 1.87 -8.56 1.21
C LYS A 32 3.03 -9.37 0.65
N ARG A 33 2.74 -10.47 -0.05
CA ARG A 33 3.77 -11.30 -0.70
C ARG A 33 4.48 -10.52 -1.81
N GLN A 34 3.74 -9.82 -2.66
CA GLN A 34 4.31 -8.96 -3.70
C GLN A 34 5.17 -7.84 -3.08
N LEU A 35 4.68 -7.19 -2.03
CA LEU A 35 5.44 -6.18 -1.28
C LEU A 35 6.78 -6.72 -0.79
N ARG A 36 6.75 -7.84 -0.05
CA ARG A 36 7.95 -8.47 0.50
C ARG A 36 8.94 -8.87 -0.59
N GLN A 37 8.44 -9.40 -1.70
CA GLN A 37 9.27 -9.77 -2.84
C GLN A 37 9.99 -8.56 -3.42
N PHE A 38 9.29 -7.44 -3.60
CA PHE A 38 9.88 -6.20 -4.07
C PHE A 38 10.92 -5.62 -3.12
N LEU A 39 10.63 -5.62 -1.81
CA LEU A 39 11.60 -5.16 -0.80
C LEU A 39 12.88 -6.00 -0.87
N LYS A 40 12.74 -7.33 -0.96
CA LYS A 40 13.87 -8.26 -1.09
C LYS A 40 14.68 -8.05 -2.38
N GLU A 41 14.01 -7.88 -3.52
CA GLU A 41 14.65 -7.63 -4.82
C GLU A 41 15.55 -6.38 -4.81
N HIS A 42 15.16 -5.38 -4.04
CA HIS A 42 15.88 -4.11 -3.94
C HIS A 42 16.86 -4.04 -2.75
N GLY A 43 16.95 -5.10 -1.96
CA GLY A 43 17.82 -5.20 -0.79
C GLY A 43 17.37 -4.35 0.39
N PHE A 44 16.05 -4.28 0.64
CA PHE A 44 15.49 -3.78 1.89
C PHE A 44 15.30 -4.98 2.84
N ASP A 45 16.09 -5.04 3.90
CA ASP A 45 16.09 -6.17 4.85
C ASP A 45 14.91 -6.16 5.83
N SER A 46 14.16 -5.06 5.90
CA SER A 46 13.01 -4.88 6.80
C SER A 46 11.68 -4.93 6.06
N GLU A 47 10.68 -5.54 6.69
CA GLU A 47 9.27 -5.51 6.24
C GLU A 47 8.63 -4.13 6.42
N ASP A 48 9.33 -3.22 7.10
CA ASP A 48 8.88 -1.86 7.34
C ASP A 48 8.86 -1.07 6.03
N VAL A 49 7.67 -0.65 5.61
CA VAL A 49 7.48 0.16 4.38
C VAL A 49 8.18 1.52 4.41
N ASN A 50 8.56 1.96 5.61
CA ASN A 50 9.27 3.20 5.88
C ASN A 50 10.78 3.00 6.08
N ALA A 51 11.29 1.78 5.92
CA ALA A 51 12.70 1.50 6.02
C ALA A 51 13.51 2.32 5.02
N THR A 52 14.66 2.83 5.44
CA THR A 52 15.60 3.50 4.55
C THR A 52 16.72 2.55 4.21
N LYS A 53 17.03 2.43 2.92
CA LYS A 53 18.30 1.85 2.49
C LYS A 53 19.37 2.92 2.53
N MET A 54 20.48 2.64 3.21
CA MET A 54 21.69 3.45 3.09
C MET A 54 22.58 2.87 1.98
N SER A 55 23.12 3.73 1.11
CA SER A 55 24.13 3.31 0.12
C SER A 55 25.41 2.82 0.82
N VAL A 56 26.22 2.00 0.13
CA VAL A 56 27.50 1.47 0.63
C VAL A 56 28.46 2.54 1.18
N CYS A 57 28.37 3.78 0.69
CA CYS A 57 29.20 4.90 1.15
C CYS A 57 28.55 5.73 2.28
N GLY A 58 27.34 5.37 2.74
CA GLY A 58 26.63 6.06 3.81
C GLY A 58 26.01 7.41 3.45
N LEU A 59 26.17 7.90 2.21
CA LEU A 59 25.70 9.24 1.80
C LEU A 59 24.24 9.30 1.34
N MET A 60 23.68 8.22 0.80
CA MET A 60 22.34 8.24 0.18
C MET A 60 21.32 7.40 0.94
N LYS A 61 20.10 7.92 1.14
CA LYS A 61 19.00 7.29 1.88
C LYS A 61 17.74 7.16 1.03
N SER A 62 17.64 6.08 0.25
CA SER A 62 16.45 5.82 -0.57
C SER A 62 15.39 5.05 0.22
N PHE A 63 14.13 5.45 0.09
CA PHE A 63 12.98 4.69 0.61
C PHE A 63 12.40 3.77 -0.45
N PRO A 64 11.74 2.65 -0.06
CA PRO A 64 11.02 1.77 -0.99
C PRO A 64 10.06 2.54 -1.90
N LEU A 65 9.41 3.57 -1.36
CA LEU A 65 8.48 4.41 -2.11
C LEU A 65 9.16 5.23 -3.21
N HIS A 66 10.39 5.71 -2.99
CA HIS A 66 11.18 6.38 -4.01
C HIS A 66 11.62 5.42 -5.12
N GLN A 67 11.98 4.18 -4.75
CA GLN A 67 12.34 3.16 -5.72
C GLN A 67 11.14 2.76 -6.60
N ALA A 68 9.98 2.57 -6.00
CA ALA A 68 8.74 2.27 -6.74
C ALA A 68 8.35 3.41 -7.70
N ALA A 69 8.58 4.67 -7.31
CA ALA A 69 8.36 5.83 -8.17
C ALA A 69 9.36 5.89 -9.34
N LYS A 70 10.64 5.62 -9.06
CA LYS A 70 11.70 5.59 -10.07
C LYS A 70 11.49 4.51 -11.14
N GLU A 71 10.88 3.38 -10.76
CA GLU A 71 10.53 2.29 -11.66
C GLU A 71 9.14 2.41 -12.29
N GLU A 72 8.40 3.49 -11.97
CA GLU A 72 7.01 3.70 -12.40
C GLU A 72 6.09 2.52 -12.06
N ARG A 73 6.37 1.80 -10.97
CA ARG A 73 5.57 0.66 -10.52
C ARG A 73 4.41 1.12 -9.65
N PHE A 74 3.35 1.58 -10.31
CA PHE A 74 2.13 2.08 -9.68
C PHE A 74 1.52 1.13 -8.64
N ASP A 75 1.43 -0.16 -9.00
CA ASP A 75 0.85 -1.18 -8.12
C ASP A 75 1.62 -1.28 -6.80
N MET A 76 2.97 -1.30 -6.87
CA MET A 76 3.83 -1.38 -5.69
C MET A 76 3.78 -0.11 -4.86
N LEU A 77 3.65 1.04 -5.53
CA LEU A 77 3.54 2.32 -4.87
C LEU A 77 2.23 2.45 -4.07
N LEU A 78 1.09 2.12 -4.69
CA LEU A 78 -0.20 2.06 -4.02
C LEU A 78 -0.16 1.10 -2.84
N LEU A 79 0.47 -0.05 -3.04
CA LEU A 79 0.63 -1.05 -2.00
C LEU A 79 1.43 -0.52 -0.81
N LEU A 80 2.59 0.09 -1.05
CA LEU A 80 3.42 0.71 -0.02
C LEU A 80 2.64 1.78 0.76
N LEU A 81 1.87 2.62 0.06
CA LEU A 81 1.02 3.65 0.67
C LEU A 81 -0.12 3.04 1.50
N GLN A 82 -0.76 1.99 0.99
CA GLN A 82 -1.81 1.26 1.72
C GLN A 82 -1.29 0.63 3.01
N PHE A 83 -0.01 0.26 3.05
CA PHE A 83 0.67 -0.24 4.25
C PHE A 83 1.27 0.87 5.14
N GLY A 84 1.03 2.14 4.85
CA GLY A 84 1.45 3.27 5.71
C GLY A 84 2.80 3.89 5.35
N ALA A 85 3.26 3.75 4.11
CA ALA A 85 4.42 4.51 3.63
C ALA A 85 4.09 6.01 3.57
N ASP A 86 5.03 6.85 3.98
CA ASP A 86 4.85 8.30 3.94
C ASP A 86 5.36 8.90 2.62
N PRO A 87 4.50 9.45 1.74
CA PRO A 87 4.94 10.07 0.48
C PRO A 87 5.71 11.38 0.68
N GLN A 88 5.55 12.02 1.84
CA GLN A 88 6.23 13.27 2.15
C GLN A 88 7.67 13.08 2.62
N LYS A 89 8.11 11.84 2.90
CA LYS A 89 9.49 11.59 3.29
C LYS A 89 10.43 11.98 2.17
N LYS A 90 11.54 12.61 2.57
CA LYS A 90 12.58 13.09 1.68
C LYS A 90 13.78 12.16 1.74
N ASP A 91 14.32 11.80 0.58
CA ASP A 91 15.62 11.14 0.44
C ASP A 91 16.75 12.11 0.90
N SER A 92 18.00 11.64 0.96
CA SER A 92 19.22 12.42 1.19
C SER A 92 19.36 13.66 0.30
N TYR A 93 18.76 13.65 -0.90
CA TYR A 93 18.76 14.80 -1.80
C TYR A 93 17.70 15.86 -1.45
N GLY A 94 16.93 15.69 -0.37
CA GLY A 94 15.80 16.56 -0.03
C GLY A 94 14.58 16.37 -0.95
N ARG A 95 14.62 15.37 -1.83
CA ARG A 95 13.56 15.06 -2.81
C ARG A 95 12.54 14.12 -2.17
N SER A 96 11.27 14.44 -2.34
CA SER A 96 10.14 13.55 -1.99
C SER A 96 9.76 12.72 -3.21
N VAL A 97 8.95 11.68 -3.02
CA VAL A 97 8.40 10.84 -4.09
C VAL A 97 7.83 11.65 -5.26
N TYR A 98 7.18 12.79 -4.99
CA TYR A 98 6.62 13.69 -6.01
C TYR A 98 7.66 14.25 -6.99
N HIS A 99 8.94 14.32 -6.60
CA HIS A 99 10.00 14.81 -7.46
C HIS A 99 10.47 13.77 -8.49
N TYR A 100 10.20 12.49 -8.24
CA TYR A 100 10.56 11.40 -9.15
C TYR A 100 9.43 11.11 -10.16
N VAL A 101 8.34 11.84 -10.06
CA VAL A 101 7.16 11.71 -10.90
C VAL A 101 7.39 12.45 -12.20
N THR A 102 7.70 11.70 -13.25
CA THR A 102 7.80 12.25 -14.61
C THR A 102 6.53 11.98 -15.42
N SER A 103 5.85 10.88 -15.12
CA SER A 103 4.66 10.44 -15.86
C SER A 103 3.37 11.09 -15.38
N ARG A 104 2.57 11.57 -16.33
CA ARG A 104 1.27 12.24 -16.09
C ARG A 104 0.29 11.33 -15.34
N ASP A 105 0.30 10.03 -15.65
CA ASP A 105 -0.52 9.04 -14.96
C ASP A 105 -0.11 8.93 -13.48
N PHE A 106 1.19 8.94 -13.19
CA PHE A 106 1.70 8.85 -11.82
C PHE A 106 1.34 10.09 -11.01
N GLU A 107 1.42 11.27 -11.62
CA GLU A 107 0.98 12.52 -11.01
C GLU A 107 -0.51 12.49 -10.65
N GLN A 108 -1.36 12.01 -11.56
CA GLN A 108 -2.79 11.85 -11.30
C GLN A 108 -3.06 10.88 -10.15
N HIS A 109 -2.38 9.74 -10.12
CA HIS A 109 -2.54 8.77 -9.03
C HIS A 109 -2.10 9.36 -7.69
N MET A 110 -0.95 10.04 -7.64
CA MET A 110 -0.49 10.71 -6.43
C MET A 110 -1.45 11.80 -5.96
N ARG A 111 -2.02 12.59 -6.89
CA ARG A 111 -3.08 13.56 -6.57
C ARG A 111 -4.34 12.89 -6.04
N LEU A 112 -4.77 11.78 -6.64
CA LEU A 112 -5.93 11.01 -6.19
C LEU A 112 -5.72 10.46 -4.78
N ILE A 113 -4.52 9.97 -4.46
CA ILE A 113 -4.19 9.47 -3.12
C ILE A 113 -4.19 10.61 -2.11
N HIS A 114 -3.58 11.74 -2.43
CA HIS A 114 -3.59 12.93 -1.58
C HIS A 114 -5.01 13.45 -1.34
N LEU A 115 -5.84 13.49 -2.39
CA LEU A 115 -7.25 13.87 -2.31
C LEU A 115 -8.02 12.86 -1.47
N LYS A 116 -7.81 11.56 -1.69
CA LYS A 116 -8.45 10.51 -0.91
C LYS A 116 -8.08 10.60 0.55
N ALA A 117 -6.81 10.83 0.90
CA ALA A 117 -6.37 11.06 2.28
C ALA A 117 -7.02 12.31 2.91
N SER A 118 -7.25 13.36 2.11
CA SER A 118 -7.97 14.56 2.57
C SER A 118 -9.48 14.33 2.76
N VAL A 119 -10.08 13.44 1.98
CA VAL A 119 -11.52 13.10 2.05
C VAL A 119 -11.76 12.01 3.11
N SER A 120 -10.82 11.10 3.30
CA SER A 120 -10.81 10.02 4.29
C SER A 120 -10.03 10.41 5.55
N GLY A 121 -10.09 11.67 5.96
CA GLY A 121 -9.75 12.04 7.32
C GLY A 121 -10.71 11.32 8.26
N PHE A 122 -10.24 10.24 8.90
CA PHE A 122 -10.95 9.39 9.87
C PHE A 122 -12.06 8.48 9.32
N GLU A 123 -11.66 7.34 8.76
CA GLU A 123 -12.47 6.12 8.85
C GLU A 123 -11.60 4.96 9.36
N SER A 124 -10.99 5.17 10.53
CA SER A 124 -10.37 4.11 11.35
C SER A 124 -9.95 4.62 12.74
N LEU A 125 -10.93 4.80 13.62
CA LEU A 125 -10.87 4.31 15.01
C LEU A 125 -12.18 3.59 15.32
#